data_AF-A0A2V6ADU3-F1
#
_entry.id   AF-A0A2V6ADU3-F1
#
_cell.length_a   1.000
_cell.length_b   1.000
_cell.length_c   1.000
_cell.angle_alpha   90.00
_cell.angle_beta   90.00
_cell.angle_gamma   90.00
#
_symmetry.space_group_name_H-M   'P 1'
#
loop_
_entity.id
_entity.type
_entity.pdbx_description
1 polymer ?
#
loop_
_entity_poly.entity_id
_entity_poly.type
_entity_poly.pdbx_seq_one_letter_code
_entity_poly.pdbx_strand_id
1 'polypeptide(L)'
;MVAQPCWPCEFSTQRGWRICSTKENRCLFAHHRSHLQIKLFMNKGERISRFVAELGLDHVDLTQADIAKHPFYRAFFRCWNEQRYYEAHDVLEQLWLKTDADDGDFFKGLIQASGAFVHLQKRFEHPTHAKHSRRLPPAVRLFRLAEKNLSAFAPRHHGLDVGALCHLLRAYADQIIASDYKINPWSPETAPKLELG
;
A
#
# COMPACT_ATOMS: atom_id res chain seq x y z
N MET A 1 -14.83 11.30 -13.85
CA MET A 1 -14.42 10.82 -12.51
C MET A 1 -14.88 9.38 -12.37
N VAL A 2 -13.96 8.41 -12.44
CA VAL A 2 -14.28 7.00 -12.20
C VAL A 2 -14.01 6.74 -10.72
N ALA A 3 -15.05 6.43 -9.95
CA ALA A 3 -14.93 6.05 -8.55
C ALA A 3 -13.97 4.86 -8.42
N GLN A 4 -12.88 5.03 -7.67
CA GLN A 4 -11.99 3.94 -7.34
C GLN A 4 -12.65 3.05 -6.27
N PRO A 5 -12.44 1.72 -6.31
CA PRO A 5 -12.96 0.83 -5.28
C PRO A 5 -12.25 1.13 -3.96
N CYS A 6 -12.96 1.75 -3.03
CA CYS A 6 -12.53 1.87 -1.63
C CYS A 6 -12.27 0.46 -1.09
N TRP A 7 -11.04 0.19 -0.65
CA TRP A 7 -10.68 -1.08 -0.03
C TRP A 7 -11.35 -1.20 1.36
N PRO A 8 -12.25 -2.16 1.59
CA PRO A 8 -12.71 -2.44 2.95
C PRO A 8 -11.57 -3.05 3.75
N CYS A 9 -11.37 -2.50 4.95
CA CYS A 9 -10.47 -2.99 5.97
C CYS A 9 -11.02 -4.32 6.53
N GLU A 10 -10.81 -5.44 5.84
CA GLU A 10 -11.20 -6.77 6.34
C GLU A 10 -10.04 -7.33 7.19
N PHE A 11 -10.12 -7.09 8.50
CA PHE A 11 -9.37 -7.83 9.49
C PHE A 11 -9.99 -9.23 9.66
N SER A 12 -9.13 -10.25 9.68
CA SER A 12 -9.47 -11.64 9.91
C SER A 12 -10.06 -11.85 11.30
N THR A 13 -11.37 -12.06 11.41
CA THR A 13 -12.00 -12.50 12.66
C THR A 13 -11.87 -14.02 12.77
N GLN A 14 -10.90 -14.50 13.57
CA GLN A 14 -10.92 -15.88 14.04
C GLN A 14 -11.95 -16.01 15.17
N ARG A 15 -12.84 -17.00 15.03
CA ARG A 15 -13.85 -17.43 16.02
C ARG A 15 -13.15 -18.05 17.23
N GLY A 16 -13.66 -17.78 18.43
CA GLY A 16 -13.20 -18.48 19.64
C GLY A 16 -13.98 -18.16 20.91
N TRP A 17 -14.91 -19.07 21.23
CA TRP A 17 -15.43 -19.45 22.55
C TRP A 17 -16.37 -18.53 23.36
N ARG A 18 -17.41 -19.20 23.87
CA ARG A 18 -18.51 -18.72 24.71
C ARG A 18 -18.18 -19.12 26.16
N ILE A 19 -18.06 -18.16 27.09
CA ILE A 19 -18.11 -18.45 28.53
C ILE A 19 -19.05 -17.46 29.19
N CYS A 20 -20.05 -18.01 29.87
CA CYS A 20 -21.02 -17.34 30.72
C CYS A 20 -20.38 -17.08 32.09
N SER A 21 -20.47 -15.87 32.65
CA SER A 21 -20.39 -15.66 34.11
C SER A 21 -20.94 -14.29 34.51
N THR A 22 -21.44 -14.25 35.74
CA THR A 22 -22.35 -13.30 36.39
C THR A 22 -21.68 -12.03 36.95
N LYS A 23 -22.55 -11.07 37.32
CA LYS A 23 -22.30 -9.75 37.94
C LYS A 23 -21.32 -9.76 39.13
N GLU A 24 -20.44 -8.75 39.24
CA GLU A 24 -20.38 -7.79 40.38
C GLU A 24 -19.21 -6.77 40.33
N ASN A 25 -19.55 -5.52 40.68
CA ASN A 25 -18.81 -4.45 41.40
C ASN A 25 -17.29 -4.18 41.26
N ARG A 26 -17.02 -2.97 40.72
CA ARG A 26 -16.31 -1.81 41.31
C ARG A 26 -14.76 -1.81 41.52
N CYS A 27 -14.17 -0.84 40.81
CA CYS A 27 -13.02 0.05 41.11
C CYS A 27 -11.56 -0.42 41.13
N LEU A 28 -10.74 0.54 40.64
CA LEU A 28 -9.28 0.62 40.53
C LEU A 28 -8.66 -0.30 39.48
N PHE A 29 -8.11 0.28 38.41
CA PHE A 29 -6.69 0.20 38.07
C PHE A 29 -6.40 0.99 36.78
N ALA A 30 -5.37 1.84 36.93
CA ALA A 30 -4.43 2.38 35.95
C ALA A 30 -4.74 2.31 34.44
N HIS A 31 -4.49 3.46 33.79
CA HIS A 31 -4.24 3.62 32.37
C HIS A 31 -3.42 2.47 31.77
N HIS A 32 -4.11 1.57 31.08
CA HIS A 32 -3.49 0.76 30.03
C HIS A 32 -4.45 0.72 28.84
N ARG A 33 -4.50 1.84 28.10
CA ARG A 33 -5.12 1.82 26.77
C ARG A 33 -4.27 0.88 25.92
N SER A 34 -4.77 -0.33 25.73
CA SER A 34 -4.24 -1.29 24.77
C SER A 34 -3.97 -0.57 23.44
N HIS A 35 -2.78 -0.79 22.86
CA HIS A 35 -2.43 -0.30 21.52
C HIS A 35 -3.53 -0.62 20.47
N LEU A 36 -4.35 -1.64 20.71
CA LEU A 36 -5.51 -2.00 19.87
C LEU A 36 -6.68 -1.01 19.98
N GLN A 37 -6.97 -0.47 21.17
CA GLN A 37 -8.04 0.54 21.35
C GLN A 37 -7.64 1.91 20.78
N ILE A 38 -6.36 2.25 20.74
CA ILE A 38 -5.86 3.47 20.10
C ILE A 38 -5.99 3.38 18.58
N LYS A 39 -5.72 2.21 17.98
CA LYS A 39 -5.91 1.96 16.54
C LYS A 39 -7.36 2.10 16.05
N LEU A 40 -8.34 1.89 16.93
CA LEU A 40 -9.78 1.96 16.64
C LEU A 40 -10.34 3.39 16.59
N PHE A 41 -9.64 4.38 17.16
CA PHE A 41 -10.15 5.76 17.27
C PHE A 41 -9.43 6.77 16.37
N MET A 42 -8.34 6.36 15.71
CA MET A 42 -7.56 7.22 14.84
C MET A 42 -8.07 7.16 13.41
N ASN A 43 -8.21 8.31 12.76
CA ASN A 43 -8.50 8.34 11.34
C ASN A 43 -7.28 7.84 10.53
N LYS A 44 -7.52 7.42 9.27
CA LYS A 44 -6.49 6.84 8.40
C LYS A 44 -5.25 7.75 8.29
N GLY A 45 -5.46 9.05 8.16
CA GLY A 45 -4.40 10.05 8.09
C GLY A 45 -3.52 10.11 9.34
N GLU A 46 -4.12 10.12 10.53
CA GLU A 46 -3.38 10.13 11.80
C GLU A 46 -2.52 8.88 12.00
N ARG A 47 -3.04 7.71 11.59
CA ARG A 47 -2.30 6.44 11.65
C ARG A 47 -1.07 6.49 10.75
N ILE A 48 -1.22 7.05 9.55
CA ILE A 48 -0.14 7.20 8.58
C ILE A 48 0.87 8.24 9.06
N SER A 49 0.44 9.40 9.55
CA SER A 49 1.33 10.43 10.06
C SER A 49 2.19 9.93 11.22
N ARG A 50 1.60 9.16 12.14
CA ARG A 50 2.37 8.53 13.22
C ARG A 50 3.36 7.52 12.69
N PHE A 51 2.94 6.68 11.74
CA PHE A 51 3.83 5.73 11.10
C PHE A 51 5.01 6.42 10.41
N VAL A 52 4.78 7.50 9.64
CA VAL A 52 5.83 8.29 8.99
C VAL A 52 6.78 8.92 10.02
N ALA A 53 6.27 9.42 11.15
CA ALA A 53 7.09 9.95 12.24
C ALA A 53 7.94 8.86 12.92
N GLU A 54 7.37 7.67 13.18
CA GLU A 54 8.07 6.52 13.76
C GLU A 54 9.20 5.99 12.85
N LEU A 55 9.15 6.25 11.54
CA LEU A 55 10.23 5.91 10.62
C LEU A 55 11.49 6.77 10.79
N GLY A 56 11.51 7.74 11.71
CA GLY A 56 12.68 8.56 12.02
C GLY A 56 13.00 9.61 10.97
N LEU A 57 11.98 10.04 10.21
CA LEU A 57 12.09 11.17 9.28
C LEU A 57 11.91 12.48 10.08
N ASP A 58 12.81 12.68 11.03
CA ASP A 58 12.80 13.80 11.97
C ASP A 58 13.19 15.08 11.24
N HIS A 59 12.29 16.07 11.28
CA HIS A 59 12.33 17.33 10.54
C HIS A 59 12.09 17.25 9.04
N VAL A 60 10.81 17.37 8.65
CA VAL A 60 10.48 17.77 7.28
C VAL A 60 9.51 18.93 7.29
N ASP A 61 10.00 20.02 6.71
CA ASP A 61 9.17 21.10 6.23
C ASP A 61 8.21 20.56 5.15
N LEU A 62 6.93 20.43 5.51
CA LEU A 62 5.86 19.97 4.61
C LEU A 62 5.61 20.96 3.44
N THR A 63 6.31 22.10 3.42
CA THR A 63 6.31 23.06 2.32
C THR A 63 7.40 22.79 1.27
N GLN A 64 8.19 21.71 1.43
CA GLN A 64 9.24 21.35 0.48
C GLN A 64 8.70 21.17 -0.95
N ALA A 65 9.12 22.09 -1.83
CA ALA A 65 8.90 22.03 -3.28
C ALA A 65 9.58 20.82 -3.96
N ASP A 66 10.50 20.14 -3.26
CA ASP A 66 11.24 18.99 -3.77
C ASP A 66 10.54 17.67 -3.35
N ILE A 67 9.65 17.17 -4.20
CA ILE A 67 8.91 15.91 -4.00
C ILE A 67 9.85 14.74 -3.68
N ALA A 68 11.05 14.71 -4.29
CA ALA A 68 12.01 13.63 -4.07
C ALA A 68 12.46 13.55 -2.61
N LYS A 69 12.39 14.63 -1.82
CA LYS A 69 12.74 14.65 -0.39
C LYS A 69 11.53 14.54 0.54
N HIS A 70 10.32 14.62 0.00
CA HIS A 70 9.10 14.62 0.78
C HIS A 70 8.96 13.32 1.61
N PRO A 71 8.60 13.39 2.91
CA PRO A 71 8.67 12.25 3.84
C PRO A 71 7.69 11.14 3.47
N PHE A 72 6.49 11.50 3.01
CA PHE A 72 5.52 10.52 2.53
C PHE A 72 5.99 9.84 1.23
N TYR A 73 6.71 10.56 0.37
CA TYR A 73 7.28 9.99 -0.84
C TYR A 73 8.41 9.01 -0.48
N ARG A 74 9.34 9.40 0.39
CA ARG A 74 10.40 8.52 0.91
C ARG A 74 9.85 7.30 1.66
N ALA A 75 8.82 7.49 2.48
CA ALA A 75 8.17 6.41 3.23
C ALA A 75 7.46 5.40 2.31
N PHE A 76 6.93 5.83 1.15
CA PHE A 76 6.40 4.91 0.13
C PHE A 76 7.46 3.90 -0.32
N PHE A 77 8.66 4.35 -0.71
CA PHE A 77 9.73 3.44 -1.17
C PHE A 77 10.24 2.54 -0.06
N ARG A 78 10.35 3.06 1.17
CA ARG A 78 10.70 2.23 2.32
C ARG A 78 9.68 1.11 2.52
N CYS A 79 8.38 1.43 2.54
CA CYS A 79 7.32 0.43 2.66
C CYS A 79 7.35 -0.57 1.50
N TRP A 80 7.53 -0.08 0.27
CA TRP A 80 7.64 -0.94 -0.90
C TRP A 80 8.77 -1.96 -0.76
N ASN A 81 9.97 -1.48 -0.41
CA ASN A 81 11.16 -2.33 -0.31
C ASN A 81 11.12 -3.28 0.90
N GLU A 82 10.34 -2.94 1.93
CA GLU A 82 9.96 -3.82 3.05
C GLU A 82 8.78 -4.75 2.72
N GLN A 83 8.29 -4.75 1.47
CA GLN A 83 7.15 -5.56 0.99
C GLN A 83 5.81 -5.26 1.69
N ARG A 84 5.71 -4.06 2.27
CA ARG A 84 4.53 -3.53 2.96
C ARG A 84 3.70 -2.71 1.97
N TYR A 85 3.23 -3.36 0.90
CA TYR A 85 2.59 -2.68 -0.23
C TYR A 85 1.28 -2.00 0.14
N TYR A 86 0.56 -2.52 1.13
CA TYR A 86 -0.67 -1.90 1.62
C TYR A 86 -0.36 -0.58 2.32
N GLU A 87 0.67 -0.54 3.18
CA GLU A 87 1.14 0.70 3.79
C GLU A 87 1.74 1.66 2.77
N ALA A 88 2.49 1.17 1.77
CA ALA A 88 2.99 1.99 0.68
C ALA A 88 1.82 2.71 -0.03
N HIS A 89 0.79 1.97 -0.43
CA HIS A 89 -0.45 2.52 -1.00
C HIS A 89 -1.05 3.62 -0.12
N ASP A 90 -1.28 3.32 1.16
CA ASP A 90 -1.94 4.23 2.09
C ASP A 90 -1.11 5.51 2.37
N VAL A 91 0.20 5.37 2.57
CA VAL A 91 1.12 6.50 2.79
C VAL A 91 1.08 7.46 1.61
N LEU A 92 1.14 6.96 0.38
CA LEU A 92 1.23 7.82 -0.79
C LEU A 92 -0.12 8.46 -1.16
N GLU A 93 -1.24 7.83 -0.82
CA GLU A 93 -2.57 8.41 -0.98
C GLU A 93 -2.72 9.73 -0.18
N GLN A 94 -2.11 9.83 1.00
CA GLN A 94 -2.11 11.07 1.80
C GLN A 94 -1.33 12.21 1.13
N LEU A 95 -0.27 11.89 0.39
CA LEU A 95 0.45 12.88 -0.40
C LEU A 95 -0.37 13.29 -1.63
N TRP A 96 -0.90 12.31 -2.36
CA TRP A 96 -1.68 12.54 -3.57
C TRP A 96 -2.89 13.47 -3.36
N LEU A 97 -3.62 13.32 -2.25
CA LEU A 97 -4.76 14.18 -1.92
C LEU A 97 -4.38 15.65 -1.68
N LYS A 98 -3.09 15.96 -1.54
CA LYS A 98 -2.55 17.29 -1.25
C LYS A 98 -1.74 17.86 -2.41
N THR A 99 -1.55 17.13 -3.50
CA THR A 99 -0.73 17.59 -4.64
C THR A 99 -1.60 18.12 -5.78
N ASP A 100 -1.03 19.06 -6.54
CA ASP A 100 -1.64 19.64 -7.73
C ASP A 100 -1.76 18.63 -8.89
N ALA A 101 -2.52 19.03 -9.92
CA ALA A 101 -2.92 18.16 -11.03
C ALA A 101 -1.75 17.58 -11.84
N ASP A 102 -0.65 18.31 -11.99
CA ASP A 102 0.47 17.94 -12.88
C ASP A 102 1.18 16.65 -12.44
N ASP A 103 1.31 16.41 -11.13
CA ASP A 103 1.84 15.16 -10.57
C ASP A 103 0.75 14.16 -10.16
N GLY A 104 -0.53 14.54 -10.32
CA GLY A 104 -1.66 13.73 -9.87
C GLY A 104 -1.70 12.34 -10.51
N ASP A 105 -1.42 12.24 -11.81
CA ASP A 105 -1.37 10.95 -12.50
C ASP A 105 -0.13 10.14 -12.14
N PHE A 106 1.02 10.79 -11.86
CA PHE A 106 2.23 10.12 -11.37
C PHE A 106 1.98 9.39 -10.05
N PHE A 107 1.48 10.10 -9.04
CA PHE A 107 1.19 9.50 -7.72
C PHE A 107 0.11 8.44 -7.81
N LYS A 108 -0.95 8.69 -8.57
CA LYS A 108 -1.99 7.70 -8.84
C LYS A 108 -1.42 6.44 -9.49
N GLY A 109 -0.45 6.56 -10.39
CA GLY A 109 0.27 5.44 -10.98
C GLY A 109 1.02 4.61 -9.93
N LEU A 110 1.77 5.25 -9.04
CA LEU A 110 2.48 4.58 -7.94
C LEU A 110 1.54 3.88 -6.95
N ILE A 111 0.41 4.52 -6.61
CA ILE A 111 -0.65 3.96 -5.76
C ILE A 111 -1.28 2.72 -6.41
N GLN A 112 -1.55 2.77 -7.72
CA GLN A 112 -2.07 1.63 -8.47
C GLN A 112 -1.04 0.49 -8.55
N ALA A 113 0.24 0.80 -8.73
CA ALA A 113 1.32 -0.18 -8.73
C ALA A 113 1.37 -0.92 -7.39
N SER A 114 1.41 -0.21 -6.26
CA SER A 114 1.45 -0.85 -4.93
C SER A 114 0.17 -1.65 -4.67
N GLY A 115 -1.00 -1.15 -5.08
CA GLY A 115 -2.26 -1.90 -5.04
C GLY A 115 -2.23 -3.21 -5.84
N ALA A 116 -1.55 -3.23 -6.99
CA ALA A 116 -1.35 -4.46 -7.77
C ALA A 116 -0.51 -5.48 -6.98
N PHE A 117 0.58 -5.05 -6.33
CA PHE A 117 1.41 -5.92 -5.50
C PHE A 117 0.68 -6.42 -4.24
N VAL A 118 -0.21 -5.62 -3.63
CA VAL A 118 -1.10 -6.11 -2.55
C VAL A 118 -1.95 -7.29 -3.02
N HIS A 119 -2.43 -7.28 -4.25
CA HIS A 119 -3.18 -8.42 -4.80
C HIS A 119 -2.32 -9.68 -4.95
N LEU A 120 -1.10 -9.52 -5.44
CA LEU A 120 -0.17 -10.64 -5.60
C LEU A 120 0.22 -11.23 -4.24
N GLN A 121 0.57 -10.37 -3.27
CA GLN A 121 0.91 -10.77 -1.90
C GLN A 121 -0.25 -11.52 -1.22
N LYS A 122 -1.46 -10.95 -1.25
CA LYS A 122 -2.65 -11.61 -0.66
C LYS A 122 -2.99 -12.94 -1.32
N ARG A 123 -2.74 -13.10 -2.61
CA ARG A 123 -2.93 -14.41 -3.28
C ARG A 123 -1.86 -15.40 -2.83
N PHE A 124 -0.62 -14.97 -2.74
CA PHE A 124 0.51 -15.80 -2.31
C PHE A 124 0.29 -16.34 -0.88
N GLU A 125 -0.14 -15.48 0.04
CA GLU A 125 -0.42 -15.83 1.43
C GLU A 125 -1.66 -16.75 1.59
N HIS A 126 -2.63 -16.62 0.68
CA HIS A 126 -3.93 -17.29 0.79
C HIS A 126 -4.37 -17.93 -0.55
N PRO A 127 -3.61 -18.89 -1.10
CA PRO A 127 -3.84 -19.39 -2.46
C PRO A 127 -5.15 -20.18 -2.59
N THR A 128 -5.66 -20.78 -1.51
CA THR A 128 -6.89 -21.58 -1.50
C THR A 128 -8.13 -20.80 -1.04
N HIS A 129 -7.96 -19.55 -0.56
CA HIS A 129 -9.09 -18.78 -0.04
C HIS A 129 -9.99 -18.28 -1.18
N ALA A 130 -11.31 -18.46 -1.05
CA ALA A 130 -12.30 -18.20 -2.10
C ALA A 130 -12.18 -16.81 -2.76
N LYS A 131 -11.86 -15.78 -1.97
CA LYS A 131 -11.64 -14.40 -2.45
C LYS A 131 -10.21 -14.13 -2.90
N HIS A 132 -9.20 -14.67 -2.22
CA HIS A 132 -7.81 -14.27 -2.45
C HIS A 132 -7.17 -15.04 -3.62
N SER A 133 -7.64 -16.25 -3.89
CA SER A 133 -7.21 -17.07 -5.03
C SER A 133 -7.46 -16.39 -6.39
N ARG A 134 -8.48 -15.52 -6.48
CA ARG A 134 -8.92 -14.83 -7.70
C ARG A 134 -8.33 -13.43 -7.87
N ARG A 135 -7.17 -13.14 -7.25
CA ARG A 135 -6.57 -11.79 -7.25
C ARG A 135 -5.62 -11.49 -8.40
N LEU A 136 -5.33 -12.44 -9.29
CA LEU A 136 -4.48 -12.19 -10.46
C LEU A 136 -5.14 -11.25 -11.49
N PRO A 137 -6.41 -11.45 -11.91
CA PRO A 137 -7.07 -10.51 -12.83
C PRO A 137 -7.11 -9.04 -12.36
N PRO A 138 -7.49 -8.73 -11.11
CA PRO A 138 -7.44 -7.34 -10.66
C PRO A 138 -6.01 -6.80 -10.51
N ALA A 139 -5.01 -7.63 -10.19
CA ALA A 139 -3.60 -7.21 -10.20
C ALA A 139 -3.16 -6.75 -11.60
N VAL A 140 -3.44 -7.56 -12.63
CA VAL A 140 -3.13 -7.23 -14.04
C VAL A 140 -3.78 -5.91 -14.45
N ARG A 141 -5.05 -5.69 -14.08
CA ARG A 141 -5.74 -4.42 -14.38
C ARG A 141 -5.00 -3.22 -13.77
N LEU A 142 -4.57 -3.33 -12.51
CA LEU A 142 -3.85 -2.27 -11.84
C LEU A 142 -2.45 -2.04 -12.42
N PHE A 143 -1.74 -3.11 -12.82
CA PHE A 143 -0.46 -2.96 -13.52
C PHE A 143 -0.61 -2.13 -14.80
N ARG A 144 -1.63 -2.39 -15.62
CA ARG A 144 -1.87 -1.62 -16.86
C ARG A 144 -2.26 -0.18 -16.61
N LEU A 145 -3.07 0.07 -15.57
CA LEU A 145 -3.44 1.45 -15.21
C LEU A 145 -2.24 2.22 -14.66
N ALA A 146 -1.41 1.59 -13.83
CA ALA A 146 -0.20 2.17 -13.30
C ALA A 146 0.79 2.51 -14.42
N GLU A 147 1.08 1.55 -15.31
CA GLU A 147 1.93 1.74 -16.48
C GLU A 147 1.44 2.90 -17.36
N LYS A 148 0.13 2.95 -17.65
CA LYS A 148 -0.47 4.04 -18.44
C LYS A 148 -0.22 5.40 -17.81
N ASN A 149 -0.51 5.57 -16.52
CA ASN A 149 -0.35 6.88 -15.87
C ASN A 149 1.12 7.27 -15.70
N LEU A 150 2.01 6.31 -15.48
CA LEU A 150 3.44 6.56 -15.27
C LEU A 150 4.20 6.82 -16.57
N SER A 151 3.76 6.27 -17.70
CA SER A 151 4.53 6.30 -18.96
C SER A 151 4.89 7.71 -19.45
N ALA A 152 4.08 8.72 -19.17
CA ALA A 152 4.35 10.11 -19.54
C ALA A 152 5.52 10.75 -18.75
N PHE A 153 5.90 10.16 -17.62
CA PHE A 153 6.95 10.63 -16.72
C PHE A 153 8.29 9.88 -16.92
N ALA A 154 8.39 9.05 -17.95
CA ALA A 154 9.61 8.35 -18.30
C ALA A 154 10.66 9.30 -18.93
N PRO A 155 11.98 9.01 -18.80
CA PRO A 155 12.56 7.86 -18.11
C PRO A 155 12.73 8.06 -16.59
N ARG A 156 12.80 9.31 -16.12
CA ARG A 156 12.95 9.63 -14.69
C ARG A 156 12.03 10.77 -14.27
N HIS A 157 11.49 10.66 -13.06
CA HIS A 157 10.69 11.70 -12.43
C HIS A 157 10.82 11.64 -10.91
N HIS A 158 11.01 12.79 -10.25
CA HIS A 158 11.21 12.89 -8.80
C HIS A 158 12.27 11.94 -8.21
N GLY A 159 13.32 11.65 -9.00
CA GLY A 159 14.42 10.75 -8.60
C GLY A 159 14.16 9.25 -8.84
N LEU A 160 12.95 8.87 -9.26
CA LEU A 160 12.60 7.49 -9.62
C LEU A 160 12.93 7.21 -11.08
N ASP A 161 13.47 6.02 -11.37
CA ASP A 161 13.53 5.45 -12.72
C ASP A 161 12.15 4.92 -13.13
N VAL A 162 11.37 5.78 -13.77
CA VAL A 162 10.01 5.49 -14.22
C VAL A 162 10.01 4.52 -15.40
N GLY A 163 11.05 4.57 -16.26
CA GLY A 163 11.20 3.65 -17.37
C GLY A 163 11.34 2.20 -16.88
N ALA A 164 12.23 1.98 -15.92
CA ALA A 164 12.42 0.68 -15.28
C ALA A 164 11.15 0.19 -14.58
N LEU A 165 10.44 1.08 -13.86
CA LEU A 165 9.17 0.72 -13.24
C LEU A 165 8.11 0.33 -14.28
N CYS A 166 7.91 1.09 -15.35
CA CYS A 166 6.95 0.72 -16.41
C CYS A 166 7.28 -0.64 -17.03
N HIS A 167 8.55 -0.93 -17.29
CA HIS A 167 8.99 -2.24 -17.78
C HIS A 167 8.68 -3.37 -16.78
N LEU A 168 8.94 -3.15 -15.49
CA LEU A 168 8.60 -4.09 -14.42
C LEU A 168 7.10 -4.40 -14.39
N LEU A 169 6.24 -3.36 -14.36
CA LEU A 169 4.79 -3.52 -14.28
C LEU A 169 4.24 -4.27 -15.49
N ARG A 170 4.74 -3.96 -16.69
CA ARG A 170 4.41 -4.66 -17.93
C ARG A 170 4.80 -6.14 -17.85
N ALA A 171 6.04 -6.44 -17.45
CA ALA A 171 6.53 -7.81 -17.34
C ALA A 171 5.71 -8.66 -16.35
N TYR A 172 5.34 -8.10 -15.20
CA TYR A 172 4.45 -8.77 -14.24
C TYR A 172 3.08 -9.08 -14.86
N ALA A 173 2.47 -8.11 -15.54
CA ALA A 173 1.18 -8.30 -16.21
C ALA A 173 1.26 -9.38 -17.30
N ASP A 174 2.29 -9.33 -18.14
CA ASP A 174 2.49 -10.26 -19.26
C ASP A 174 2.70 -11.70 -18.76
N GLN A 175 3.50 -11.91 -17.71
CA GLN A 175 3.70 -13.25 -17.14
C GLN A 175 2.40 -13.85 -16.60
N ILE A 176 1.59 -13.04 -15.90
CA ILE A 176 0.29 -13.50 -15.39
C ILE A 176 -0.64 -13.88 -16.54
N ILE A 177 -0.73 -13.04 -17.57
CA ILE A 177 -1.58 -13.27 -18.75
C ILE A 177 -1.10 -14.52 -19.52
N ALA A 178 0.19 -14.64 -19.79
CA ALA A 178 0.77 -15.78 -20.50
C ALA A 178 0.54 -17.11 -19.77
N SER A 179 0.43 -17.06 -18.44
CA SER A 179 0.07 -18.23 -17.63
C SER A 179 -1.43 -18.56 -17.60
N ASP A 180 -2.27 -17.85 -18.35
CA ASP A 180 -3.74 -17.95 -18.27
C ASP A 180 -4.24 -17.70 -16.82
N TYR A 181 -3.65 -16.70 -16.15
CA TYR A 181 -3.92 -16.33 -14.76
C TYR A 181 -3.74 -17.47 -13.75
N LYS A 182 -2.81 -18.41 -14.00
CA LYS A 182 -2.51 -19.53 -13.10
C LYS A 182 -1.31 -19.25 -12.20
N ILE A 183 -0.31 -18.55 -12.73
CA ILE A 183 0.96 -18.29 -12.04
C ILE A 183 0.94 -16.90 -11.40
N ASN A 184 1.37 -16.83 -10.14
CA ASN A 184 1.72 -15.57 -9.49
C ASN A 184 3.24 -15.40 -9.59
N PRO A 185 3.74 -14.44 -10.36
CA PRO A 185 5.18 -14.24 -10.53
C PRO A 185 5.85 -13.59 -9.30
N TRP A 186 5.06 -13.11 -8.33
CA TRP A 186 5.59 -12.53 -7.10
C TRP A 186 5.77 -13.59 -6.00
N SER A 187 6.92 -13.54 -5.33
CA SER A 187 7.16 -14.15 -4.02
C SER A 187 8.01 -13.21 -3.16
N PRO A 188 8.11 -13.45 -1.83
CA PRO A 188 8.96 -12.65 -0.96
C PRO A 188 10.43 -12.61 -1.38
N GLU A 189 10.92 -13.68 -2.01
CA GLU A 189 12.31 -13.82 -2.46
C GLU A 189 12.58 -13.05 -3.77
N THR A 190 11.57 -12.90 -4.62
CA THR A 190 11.67 -12.22 -5.93
C THR A 190 11.02 -10.83 -5.93
N ALA A 191 10.62 -10.33 -4.75
CA ALA A 191 9.95 -9.05 -4.60
C ALA A 191 10.81 -7.90 -5.17
N PRO A 192 10.25 -7.07 -6.08
CA PRO A 192 11.03 -6.03 -6.71
C PRO A 192 11.28 -4.87 -5.75
N LYS A 193 12.48 -4.29 -5.84
CA LYS A 193 12.85 -3.08 -5.10
C LYS A 193 12.82 -1.87 -6.01
N LEU A 194 12.44 -0.73 -5.44
CA LEU A 194 12.47 0.57 -6.09
C LEU A 194 13.46 1.47 -5.35
N GLU A 195 14.42 2.00 -6.08
CA GLU A 195 15.44 2.91 -5.54
C GLU A 195 15.25 4.30 -6.14
N LEU A 196 15.46 5.31 -5.31
CA LEU A 196 15.61 6.69 -5.75
C LEU A 196 17.10 6.94 -5.95
N GLY A 197 17.48 7.51 -7.10
CA GLY A 197 18.87 7.93 -7.32
C GLY A 197 18.97 9.43 -7.35
#